data_AF-A0A1G7WE36-F1
#
_entry.id   AF-A0A1G7WE36-F1
#
_cell.length_a   1.000
_cell.length_b   1.000
_cell.length_c   1.000
_cell.angle_alpha   90.00
_cell.angle_beta   90.00
_cell.angle_gamma   90.00
#
_symmetry.space_group_name_H-M   'P 1'
#
loop_
_entity.id
_entity.type
_entity.pdbx_description
1 polymer ?
#
loop_
_entity_poly.entity_id
_entity_poly.type
_entity_poly.pdbx_seq_one_letter_code
_entity_poly.pdbx_strand_id
1 'polypeptide(L)'
;MARRKSPRADDLSALLVARMADCPTAESLHGRVIAPFVAALEEVCAARGYLLNIYGGRANLVVSDPETAETLYQVIDAYLDGAESADEGETAPSAPADAAPDKVIGDG
;
A
#
# COMPACT_ATOMS: atom_id res chain seq x y z
N MET A 1 21.29 19.93 33.79
CA MET A 1 20.73 19.85 32.43
C MET A 1 19.50 18.95 32.48
N ALA A 2 18.32 19.45 32.11
CA ALA A 2 17.10 18.64 32.13
C ALA A 2 17.16 17.59 31.02
N ARG A 3 17.04 16.30 31.37
CA ARG A 3 16.79 15.23 30.40
C ARG A 3 15.47 15.56 29.69
N ARG A 4 15.52 15.93 28.40
CA ARG A 4 14.31 15.94 27.56
C ARG A 4 13.78 14.51 27.57
N LYS A 5 12.63 14.32 28.19
CA LYS A 5 11.90 13.06 28.19
C LYS A 5 11.62 12.73 26.74
N SER A 6 12.11 11.58 26.26
CA SER A 6 11.84 11.13 24.90
C SER A 6 10.32 11.13 24.70
N PRO A 7 9.79 11.82 23.67
CA PRO A 7 8.36 11.81 23.41
C PRO A 7 7.93 10.36 23.20
N ARG A 8 6.80 9.96 23.81
CA ARG A 8 6.21 8.63 23.56
C ARG A 8 5.75 8.57 22.10
N ALA A 9 5.62 7.37 21.55
CA ALA A 9 5.15 7.20 20.17
C ALA A 9 3.80 7.91 19.91
N ASP A 10 2.91 7.93 20.91
CA ASP A 10 1.64 8.65 20.88
C ASP A 10 1.82 10.18 20.80
N ASP A 11 2.85 10.74 21.44
CA ASP A 11 3.16 12.17 21.41
C ASP A 11 3.71 12.59 20.03
N LEU A 12 4.49 11.72 19.39
CA LEU A 12 5.04 11.96 18.06
C LEU A 12 3.96 11.90 16.99
N SER A 13 3.08 10.90 17.06
CA SER A 13 1.95 10.79 16.12
C SER A 13 1.06 12.03 16.17
N ALA A 14 0.66 12.47 17.36
CA ALA A 14 -0.14 13.67 17.55
C ALA A 14 0.58 14.93 17.02
N LEU A 15 1.90 15.04 17.25
CA LEU A 15 2.70 16.15 16.73
C LEU A 15 2.76 16.17 15.20
N LEU A 16 2.95 15.00 14.56
CA LEU A 16 2.98 14.89 13.10
C LEU A 16 1.62 15.25 12.50
N VAL A 17 0.52 14.76 13.07
CA VAL A 17 -0.84 15.10 12.62
C VAL A 17 -1.09 16.61 12.71
N ALA A 18 -0.73 17.25 13.82
CA ALA A 18 -0.86 18.70 13.97
C ALA A 18 -0.05 19.46 12.90
N ARG A 19 1.19 19.04 12.64
CA ARG A 19 2.06 19.65 11.61
C ARG A 19 1.53 19.46 10.19
N MET A 20 0.91 18.32 9.90
CA MET A 20 0.30 18.05 8.61
C MET A 20 -0.98 18.87 8.41
N ALA A 21 -1.80 19.04 9.46
CA ALA A 21 -3.02 19.84 9.41
C ALA A 21 -2.72 21.34 9.19
N ASP A 22 -1.57 21.84 9.65
CA ASP A 22 -1.11 23.22 9.44
C ASP A 22 -0.57 23.49 8.01
N CYS A 23 -0.62 22.50 7.11
CA CYS A 23 -0.16 22.63 5.74
C CYS A 23 -1.35 22.89 4.80
N PRO A 24 -1.48 24.10 4.22
CA PRO A 24 -2.65 24.46 3.41
C PRO A 24 -2.67 23.80 2.03
N THR A 25 -1.54 23.30 1.54
CA THR A 25 -1.43 22.65 0.22
C THR A 25 -0.59 21.38 0.26
N ALA A 26 -0.75 20.52 -0.75
CA ALA A 26 0.02 19.29 -0.91
C ALA A 26 1.53 19.56 -1.02
N GLU A 27 1.94 20.62 -1.73
CA GLU A 27 3.34 21.03 -1.86
C GLU A 27 3.91 21.44 -0.49
N SER A 28 3.13 22.19 0.30
CA SER A 28 3.54 22.61 1.63
C SER A 28 3.66 21.42 2.60
N LEU A 29 2.74 20.45 2.50
CA LEU A 29 2.78 19.20 3.27
C LEU A 29 4.01 18.37 2.89
N HIS A 30 4.26 18.22 1.59
CA HIS A 30 5.39 17.47 1.08
C HIS A 30 6.73 18.08 1.54
N GLY A 31 6.93 19.38 1.32
CA GLY A 31 8.19 20.05 1.63
C GLY A 31 8.44 20.25 3.13
N ARG A 32 7.39 20.43 3.95
CA ARG A 32 7.54 20.73 5.38
C ARG A 32 7.51 19.52 6.29
N VAL A 33 6.89 18.41 5.85
CA VAL A 33 6.68 17.24 6.70
C VAL A 33 7.15 15.96 6.03
N ILE A 34 6.65 15.63 4.84
CA ILE A 34 6.89 14.31 4.22
C ILE A 34 8.37 14.13 3.84
N ALA A 35 8.92 15.03 3.03
CA ALA A 35 10.32 14.91 2.58
C ALA A 35 11.32 14.97 3.75
N PRO A 36 11.20 15.89 4.73
CA PRO A 36 12.06 15.88 5.91
C PRO A 36 11.95 14.60 6.76
N PHE A 37 10.75 14.04 6.88
CA PHE A 37 10.52 12.80 7.63
C PHE A 37 11.17 11.60 6.93
N VAL A 38 11.01 11.48 5.60
CA VAL A 38 11.65 10.43 4.80
C VAL A 38 13.17 10.56 4.86
N ALA A 39 13.72 11.76 4.70
CA ALA A 39 15.17 11.98 4.80
C ALA A 39 15.73 11.58 6.18
N ALA A 40 15.01 11.89 7.26
CA ALA A 40 15.40 11.47 8.60
C ALA A 40 15.33 9.93 8.78
N LEU A 41 14.35 9.27 8.17
CA LEU A 41 14.26 7.81 8.16
C LEU A 41 15.42 7.18 7.38
N GLU A 42 15.75 7.71 6.20
CA GLU A 42 16.90 7.28 5.40
C GLU A 42 18.21 7.39 6.19
N GLU A 43 18.44 8.52 6.87
CA GLU A 43 19.64 8.74 7.68
C GLU A 43 19.76 7.72 8.82
N VAL A 44 18.67 7.47 9.56
CA VAL A 44 18.65 6.51 10.67
C VAL A 44 18.78 5.07 10.18
N CYS A 45 18.11 4.71 9.09
CA CYS A 45 18.20 3.37 8.50
C CYS A 45 19.60 3.10 7.96
N ALA A 46 20.18 4.03 7.21
CA ALA A 46 21.54 3.90 6.68
C ALA A 46 22.57 3.74 7.81
N ALA A 47 22.46 4.54 8.88
CA ALA A 47 23.33 4.43 10.05
C ALA A 47 23.23 3.08 10.78
N ARG A 48 22.14 2.31 10.54
CA ARG A 48 21.89 1.00 11.14
C ARG A 48 22.03 -0.16 10.16
N GLY A 49 22.38 0.12 8.89
CA GLY A 49 22.51 -0.88 7.84
C GLY A 49 21.18 -1.40 7.29
N TYR A 50 20.08 -0.66 7.45
CA TYR A 50 18.79 -1.00 6.85
C TYR A 50 18.59 -0.27 5.52
N LEU A 51 17.88 -0.92 4.59
CA LEU A 51 17.37 -0.29 3.37
C LEU A 51 15.89 0.09 3.55
N LEU A 52 15.54 1.27 3.07
CA LEU A 52 14.18 1.80 3.06
C LEU A 52 13.57 1.57 1.68
N ASN A 53 12.61 0.66 1.56
CA ASN A 53 11.91 0.42 0.31
C ASN A 53 10.51 1.05 0.35
N ILE A 54 10.19 1.85 -0.67
CA ILE A 54 8.86 2.45 -0.87
C ILE A 54 8.33 1.94 -2.21
N TYR A 55 7.22 1.20 -2.19
CA TYR A 55 6.57 0.62 -3.38
C TYR A 55 5.06 0.95 -3.35
N GLY A 56 4.47 1.34 -4.50
CA GLY A 56 3.11 1.92 -4.61
C GLY A 56 2.20 1.12 -5.56
N GLY A 57 0.85 1.17 -5.49
CA GLY A 57 0.02 2.39 -5.57
C GLY A 57 -0.83 2.85 -4.36
N ARG A 58 -0.79 2.17 -3.20
CA ARG A 58 -1.19 2.75 -1.88
C ARG A 58 -0.17 2.24 -0.84
N ALA A 59 0.78 3.10 -0.47
CA ALA A 59 2.13 2.74 -0.04
C ALA A 59 2.28 1.65 1.05
N ASN A 60 3.28 0.77 0.88
CA ASN A 60 3.83 -0.08 1.92
C ASN A 60 5.26 0.38 2.28
N LEU A 61 5.56 0.49 3.58
CA LEU A 61 6.89 0.79 4.11
C LEU A 61 7.50 -0.48 4.68
N VAL A 62 8.55 -1.00 4.06
CA VAL A 62 9.25 -2.21 4.51
C VAL A 62 10.69 -1.84 4.87
N VAL A 63 11.10 -2.23 6.07
CA VAL A 63 12.49 -2.08 6.55
C VAL A 63 13.14 -3.45 6.51
N SER A 64 14.23 -3.58 5.78
CA SER A 64 14.98 -4.83 5.66
C SER A 64 16.48 -4.59 5.72
N ASP A 65 17.25 -5.64 6.03
CA ASP A 65 18.69 -5.66 5.75
C ASP A 65 18.96 -5.75 4.23
N PRO A 66 20.21 -5.49 3.78
CA PRO A 66 20.56 -5.50 2.37
C PRO A 66 20.45 -6.86 1.71
N GLU A 67 20.69 -7.95 2.45
CA GLU A 67 20.69 -9.32 1.93
C GLU A 67 19.25 -9.76 1.58
N THR A 68 18.26 -9.27 2.31
CA THR A 68 16.85 -9.66 2.17
C THR A 68 16.04 -8.68 1.31
N ALA A 69 16.58 -7.50 1.01
CA ALA A 69 15.87 -6.43 0.30
C ALA A 69 15.39 -6.85 -1.10
N GLU A 70 16.24 -7.54 -1.88
CA GLU A 70 15.91 -7.97 -3.24
C GLU A 70 14.80 -9.02 -3.25
N THR A 71 14.87 -10.00 -2.33
CA THR A 71 13.84 -11.03 -2.20
C THR A 71 12.49 -10.42 -1.82
N LEU A 72 12.48 -9.45 -0.90
CA LEU A 72 11.24 -8.76 -0.52
C LEU A 72 10.67 -7.96 -1.67
N TYR A 73 11.51 -7.30 -2.47
CA TYR A 73 11.07 -6.60 -3.68
C TYR A 73 10.36 -7.57 -4.64
N GLN A 74 11.01 -8.69 -4.98
CA GLN A 74 10.45 -9.69 -5.91
C GLN A 74 9.12 -10.28 -5.45
N VAL A 75 8.94 -10.51 -4.15
CA VAL A 75 7.68 -11.03 -3.59
C VAL A 75 6.55 -9.99 -3.71
N ILE A 76 6.85 -8.72 -3.43
CA ILE A 76 5.85 -7.64 -3.52
C ILE A 76 5.47 -7.38 -4.99
N ASP A 77 6.46 -7.37 -5.89
CA ASP A 77 6.30 -7.19 -7.33
C ASP A 77 5.40 -8.29 -7.92
N ALA A 78 5.71 -9.56 -7.64
CA ALA A 78 4.90 -10.69 -8.08
C ALA A 78 3.45 -10.68 -7.54
N TYR A 79 3.25 -10.18 -6.32
CA TYR A 79 1.90 -10.03 -5.75
C TYR A 79 1.08 -8.95 -6.46
N LEU A 80 1.70 -7.82 -6.83
CA LEU A 80 1.00 -6.77 -7.57
C LEU A 80 0.66 -7.19 -9.00
N ASP A 81 1.59 -7.83 -9.71
CA ASP A 81 1.34 -8.37 -11.06
C ASP A 81 0.17 -9.37 -11.08
N GLY A 82 0.07 -10.20 -10.03
CA GLY A 82 -1.04 -11.14 -9.85
C GLY A 82 -2.36 -10.48 -9.46
N ALA A 83 -2.33 -9.30 -8.84
CA ALA A 83 -3.53 -8.56 -8.44
C ALA A 83 -4.15 -7.79 -9.62
N GLU A 84 -3.35 -7.29 -10.56
CA GLU A 84 -3.84 -6.63 -11.78
C GLU A 84 -4.56 -7.61 -12.71
N SER A 85 -4.17 -8.88 -12.71
CA SER A 85 -4.76 -9.93 -13.55
C SER A 85 -6.02 -10.58 -12.98
N ALA A 86 -6.44 -10.21 -11.76
CA ALA A 86 -7.65 -10.72 -11.11
C ALA A 86 -8.90 -9.80 -11.26
N ASP A 87 -8.74 -8.58 -11.76
CA ASP A 87 -9.84 -7.62 -11.95
C ASP A 87 -10.53 -7.76 -13.33
N GLU A 88 -9.91 -8.48 -14.27
CA GLU A 88 -10.48 -8.81 -15.58
C GLU A 88 -11.02 -10.25 -15.61
N GLY A 89 -12.20 -10.53 -15.03
CA GLY A 89 -12.81 -11.83 -15.33
C GLY A 89 -13.97 -12.40 -14.53
N GLU A 90 -14.56 -11.74 -13.53
CA GLU A 90 -15.77 -12.29 -12.89
C GLU A 90 -17.06 -11.84 -13.61
N THR A 91 -17.20 -12.20 -14.89
CA THR A 91 -18.56 -12.39 -15.45
C THR A 91 -19.06 -13.75 -14.98
N ALA A 92 -20.05 -13.72 -14.09
CA ALA A 92 -20.77 -14.88 -13.58
C ALA A 92 -21.16 -15.87 -14.71
N PRO A 93 -21.12 -17.19 -14.47
CA PRO A 93 -21.56 -18.16 -15.46
C PRO A 93 -23.04 -17.93 -15.77
N SER A 94 -23.36 -17.58 -17.02
CA SER A 94 -24.74 -17.57 -17.49
C SER A 94 -25.29 -18.99 -17.36
N ALA A 95 -26.34 -19.15 -16.56
CA ALA A 95 -27.07 -20.40 -16.39
C ALA A 95 -27.44 -21.04 -17.75
N PRO A 96 -27.54 -22.38 -17.85
CA PRO A 96 -27.87 -23.03 -19.10
C PRO A 96 -29.26 -22.61 -19.58
N ALA A 97 -29.35 -22.23 -20.86
CA ALA A 97 -30.62 -21.93 -21.50
C ALA A 97 -31.52 -23.17 -21.44
N ASP A 98 -32.66 -22.96 -20.78
CA ASP A 98 -33.77 -23.85 -20.59
C ASP A 98 -34.11 -24.64 -21.87
N ALA A 99 -34.01 -25.97 -21.79
CA ALA A 99 -34.46 -26.87 -22.84
C ALA A 99 -35.99 -26.82 -22.89
N ALA A 100 -36.53 -26.13 -23.89
CA ALA A 100 -37.96 -26.12 -24.15
C ALA A 100 -38.46 -27.57 -24.36
N PRO A 101 -39.51 -28.03 -23.64
CA PRO A 101 -40.11 -29.33 -23.91
C PRO A 101 -40.92 -29.26 -25.20
N ASP A 102 -40.55 -30.12 -26.15
CA ASP A 102 -41.26 -30.37 -27.39
C ASP A 102 -42.68 -30.89 -27.07
N LYS A 103 -43.70 -30.02 -27.22
CA LYS A 103 -45.09 -30.42 -27.05
C LYS A 103 -45.63 -30.97 -28.36
N VAL A 104 -45.74 -32.29 -28.39
CA VAL A 104 -46.65 -33.06 -29.26
C VAL A 104 -48.06 -32.47 -29.18
N ILE A 105 -48.58 -31.98 -30.31
CA ILE A 105 -50.02 -31.91 -30.57
C ILE A 105 -50.23 -32.39 -32.01
N GLY A 106 -50.98 -33.49 -32.15
CA GLY A 106 -51.37 -34.08 -33.42
C GLY A 106 -52.73 -33.61 -33.95
N ASP A 107 -53.03 -34.18 -35.12
CA ASP A 107 -54.29 -34.31 -35.85
C ASP A 107 -54.91 -33.10 -36.57
N GLY A 108 -55.18 -33.33 -37.87
CA GLY A 108 -55.89 -32.47 -38.81
C GLY A 108 -55.58 -32.81 -40.26
#